data_AF-F9F1S2-F1
#
_entry.id   AF-F9F1S2-F1
#
_cell.length_a   1.000
_cell.length_b   1.000
_cell.length_c   1.000
_cell.angle_alpha   90.00
_cell.angle_beta   90.00
_cell.angle_gamma   90.00
#
_symmetry.space_group_name_H-M   'P 1'
#
loop_
_entity.id
_entity.type
_entity.pdbx_description
1 polymer ?
#
loop_
_entity_poly.entity_id
_entity_poly.type
_entity_poly.pdbx_seq_one_letter_code
_entity_poly.pdbx_strand_id
1 'polypeptide(L)'
;TAGALGRGDHVASSTNPTPTVGRPLSWPLCDIVSLCAQNFIPASELSHLSIFPVASLSRICGAWMEVLPSLLGNTANNNLLAPAIKALGVSIVARGHNGRAPIPDALQAQCVALHTLQGNICHTKDSSFNALAASMMCLFLSEILLPTSPTGSTIHAEGVATLLQRYPPSFYSSGTPHKLFAGFRPILPFQVLHSFLTRRSSFLATDSWKTEPFADVSATPLQALMNDVIAVPAIFEELDTCKFMPASRAAYHAENALTMIVAVVDRLTQSYHSTLLSGNSWWYMSRAENEVSLWFPDITVANYLTHYWAFWIICVTHIRQLREAYPSLKERE
;
A
#
# COMPACT_ATOMS: atom_id res chain seq x y z
N THR A 1 -81.79 10.88 -0.33
CA THR A 1 -81.79 12.34 -0.56
C THR A 1 -80.43 12.86 -0.12
N ALA A 2 -79.46 12.92 -1.02
CA ALA A 2 -78.97 14.17 -1.66
C ALA A 2 -78.45 15.18 -0.62
N GLY A 3 -77.20 15.64 -0.58
CA GLY A 3 -76.04 15.44 -1.44
C GLY A 3 -74.90 16.41 -1.04
N ALA A 4 -73.71 16.19 -1.62
CA ALA A 4 -72.65 17.18 -1.93
C ALA A 4 -71.87 17.84 -0.75
N LEU A 5 -70.60 18.25 -0.85
CA LEU A 5 -69.52 18.21 -1.85
C LEU A 5 -68.24 18.65 -1.08
N GLY A 6 -67.07 18.05 -1.35
CA GLY A 6 -65.82 18.50 -0.72
C GLY A 6 -64.62 17.59 -1.01
N ARG A 7 -64.29 17.44 -2.29
CA ARG A 7 -63.04 16.81 -2.78
C ARG A 7 -61.83 17.62 -2.32
N GLY A 8 -60.91 16.98 -1.60
CA GLY A 8 -59.50 17.38 -1.56
C GLY A 8 -58.72 16.49 -2.52
N ASP A 9 -58.34 17.05 -3.66
CA ASP A 9 -57.56 16.36 -4.68
C ASP A 9 -56.13 16.13 -4.18
N HIS A 10 -55.79 14.87 -3.88
CA HIS A 10 -54.39 14.44 -3.80
C HIS A 10 -53.81 14.42 -5.22
N VAL A 11 -53.10 15.48 -5.58
CA VAL A 11 -52.26 15.51 -6.77
C VAL A 11 -51.14 14.49 -6.59
N ALA A 12 -51.28 13.35 -7.26
CA ALA A 12 -50.19 12.42 -7.50
C ALA A 12 -49.17 13.11 -8.41
N SER A 13 -48.14 13.69 -7.80
CA SER A 13 -46.95 14.18 -8.50
C SER A 13 -46.18 12.98 -9.05
N SER A 14 -46.38 12.66 -10.33
CA SER A 14 -45.52 11.76 -11.10
C SER A 14 -44.17 12.42 -11.36
N THR A 15 -43.24 12.29 -10.43
CA THR A 15 -41.83 12.57 -10.71
C THR A 15 -41.26 11.40 -11.49
N ASN A 16 -41.26 11.52 -12.82
CA ASN A 16 -40.38 10.72 -13.67
C ASN A 16 -38.93 10.93 -13.19
N PRO A 17 -38.15 9.87 -12.92
CA PRO A 17 -36.73 10.04 -12.66
C PRO A 17 -36.07 10.49 -13.96
N THR A 18 -35.62 11.74 -13.98
CA THR A 18 -34.71 12.25 -15.02
C THR A 18 -33.50 11.32 -15.07
N PRO A 19 -33.10 10.84 -16.25
CA PRO A 19 -31.88 10.06 -16.38
C PRO A 19 -30.71 10.99 -16.04
N THR A 20 -30.05 10.75 -14.92
CA THR A 20 -28.73 11.31 -14.64
C THR A 20 -27.76 10.71 -15.64
N VAL A 21 -27.68 11.33 -16.82
CA VAL A 21 -26.58 11.13 -17.76
C VAL A 21 -25.36 11.71 -17.08
N GLY A 22 -24.67 10.87 -16.29
CA GLY A 22 -23.34 11.16 -15.79
C GLY A 22 -22.47 11.47 -16.99
N ARG A 23 -22.10 12.74 -17.17
CA ARG A 23 -21.11 13.11 -18.17
C ARG A 23 -19.80 12.47 -17.73
N PRO A 24 -19.18 11.59 -18.52
CA PRO A 24 -17.90 11.02 -18.14
C PRO A 24 -16.90 12.16 -17.92
N LEU A 25 -16.15 12.08 -16.82
CA LEU A 25 -15.15 13.09 -16.49
C LEU A 25 -14.07 13.12 -17.59
N SER A 26 -14.17 14.08 -18.51
CA SER A 26 -13.19 14.34 -19.55
C SER A 26 -12.14 15.33 -19.04
N TRP A 27 -11.41 14.94 -18.01
CA TRP A 27 -10.32 15.77 -17.47
C TRP A 27 -9.06 15.56 -18.31
N PRO A 28 -8.29 16.63 -18.61
CA PRO A 28 -6.94 16.51 -19.14
C PRO A 28 -6.08 15.57 -18.28
N LEU A 29 -5.26 14.72 -18.91
CA LEU A 29 -4.45 13.74 -18.18
C LEU A 29 -3.53 14.39 -17.14
N CYS A 30 -2.98 15.57 -17.42
CA CYS A 30 -2.15 16.32 -16.49
C CYS A 30 -2.91 16.73 -15.22
N ASP A 31 -4.20 17.04 -15.33
CA ASP A 31 -5.05 17.40 -14.20
C ASP A 31 -5.37 16.17 -13.34
N ILE A 32 -5.54 15.01 -13.99
CA ILE A 32 -5.71 13.72 -13.30
C ILE A 32 -4.43 13.32 -12.56
N VAL A 33 -3.27 13.46 -13.21
CA VAL A 33 -1.96 13.22 -12.58
C VAL A 33 -1.78 14.16 -11.38
N SER A 34 -2.13 15.43 -11.53
CA SER A 34 -2.06 16.41 -10.44
C SER A 34 -3.02 16.06 -9.30
N LEU A 35 -4.24 15.62 -9.60
CA LEU A 35 -5.19 15.12 -8.59
C LEU A 35 -4.59 13.93 -7.84
N CYS A 36 -4.07 12.93 -8.55
CA CYS A 36 -3.44 11.77 -7.93
C CYS A 36 -2.27 12.21 -7.04
N ALA A 37 -1.35 13.04 -7.55
CA ALA A 37 -0.23 13.55 -6.77
C ALA A 37 -0.70 14.28 -5.50
N GLN A 38 -1.68 15.19 -5.59
CA GLN A 38 -2.20 15.98 -4.46
C GLN A 38 -2.89 15.13 -3.38
N ASN A 39 -3.43 13.96 -3.72
CA ASN A 39 -4.07 13.09 -2.73
C ASN A 39 -3.07 12.24 -1.94
N PHE A 40 -1.83 12.14 -2.41
CA PHE A 40 -0.79 11.30 -1.79
C PHE A 40 0.47 12.10 -1.39
N ILE A 41 0.56 13.36 -1.82
CA ILE A 41 1.58 14.34 -1.43
C ILE A 41 0.86 15.48 -0.68
N PRO A 42 1.28 15.84 0.54
CA PRO A 42 0.69 16.95 1.31
C PRO A 42 0.81 18.29 0.60
N ALA A 43 -0.10 19.20 0.95
CA ALA A 43 -0.10 20.57 0.45
C ALA A 43 1.21 21.34 0.71
N SER A 44 1.92 21.05 1.82
CA SER A 44 3.17 21.71 2.17
C SER A 44 4.35 21.38 1.24
N GLU A 45 4.35 20.19 0.62
CA GLU A 45 5.48 19.72 -0.21
C GLU A 45 5.25 19.96 -1.72
N LEU A 46 4.00 20.22 -2.13
CA LEU A 46 3.67 20.55 -3.53
C LEU A 46 4.39 21.82 -4.03
N SER A 47 4.71 22.76 -3.14
CA SER A 47 5.43 24.00 -3.45
C SER A 47 6.92 23.78 -3.76
N HIS A 48 7.50 22.64 -3.37
CA HIS A 48 8.92 22.34 -3.52
C HIS A 48 9.26 21.57 -4.81
N LEU A 49 8.26 20.96 -5.47
CA LEU A 49 8.43 20.24 -6.75
C LEU A 49 8.91 21.16 -7.90
N SER A 50 8.73 22.47 -7.76
CA SER A 50 9.09 23.48 -8.77
C SER A 50 10.47 24.11 -8.58
N ILE A 51 11.16 23.90 -7.43
CA ILE A 51 12.36 24.70 -7.08
C ILE A 51 13.62 23.86 -6.80
N PHE A 52 13.52 22.61 -6.31
CA PHE A 52 14.71 21.78 -6.04
C PHE A 52 14.49 20.30 -6.41
N PRO A 53 15.10 19.78 -7.51
CA PRO A 53 14.91 18.39 -7.95
C PRO A 53 15.61 17.33 -7.07
N VAL A 54 16.50 17.75 -6.16
CA VAL A 54 17.51 16.86 -5.54
C VAL A 54 17.10 16.37 -4.14
N ALA A 55 16.03 16.91 -3.55
CA ALA A 55 15.61 16.54 -2.20
C ALA A 55 14.09 16.48 -2.07
N SER A 56 13.37 15.88 -3.02
CA SER A 56 12.00 15.45 -2.72
C SER A 56 12.12 14.34 -1.67
N LEU A 57 11.86 14.70 -0.40
CA LEU A 57 11.57 13.76 0.66
C LEU A 57 10.19 13.16 0.35
N SER A 58 10.10 12.47 -0.79
CA SER A 58 8.86 11.85 -1.19
C SER A 58 8.45 10.95 -0.05
N ARG A 59 7.28 11.27 0.51
CA ARG A 59 6.62 10.40 1.48
C ARG A 59 6.57 9.01 0.89
N ILE A 60 6.89 8.05 1.74
CA ILE A 60 7.49 6.78 1.39
C ILE A 60 6.64 5.99 0.36
N CYS A 61 5.30 6.19 0.34
CA CYS A 61 4.35 5.54 -0.57
C CYS A 61 4.07 6.33 -1.88
N GLY A 62 4.51 7.58 -1.98
CA GLY A 62 4.24 8.50 -3.09
C GLY A 62 5.40 8.69 -4.08
N ALA A 63 6.58 8.11 -3.81
CA ALA A 63 7.79 8.35 -4.61
C ALA A 63 7.64 7.94 -6.08
N TRP A 64 6.88 6.87 -6.29
CA TRP A 64 6.55 6.37 -7.61
C TRP A 64 5.56 7.28 -8.36
N MET A 65 4.77 8.11 -7.65
CA MET A 65 3.84 9.05 -8.29
C MET A 65 4.58 10.25 -8.90
N GLU A 66 5.71 10.64 -8.32
CA GLU A 66 6.58 11.69 -8.88
C GLU A 66 7.14 11.34 -10.25
N VAL A 67 7.27 10.05 -10.57
CA VAL A 67 7.81 9.60 -11.87
C VAL A 67 6.73 9.42 -12.94
N LEU A 68 5.44 9.50 -12.59
CA LEU A 68 4.35 9.35 -13.57
C LEU A 68 4.45 10.35 -14.73
N PRO A 69 4.70 11.67 -14.49
CA PRO A 69 4.82 12.62 -15.59
C PRO A 69 5.96 12.29 -16.55
N SER A 70 7.12 11.86 -16.03
CA SER A 70 8.28 11.54 -16.87
C SER A 70 8.08 10.26 -17.67
N LEU A 71 7.29 9.30 -17.16
CA LEU A 71 6.95 8.07 -17.87
C LEU A 71 6.00 8.29 -19.06
N LEU A 72 5.20 9.37 -19.05
CA LEU A 72 4.27 9.72 -20.13
C LEU A 72 4.93 10.32 -21.37
N GLY A 73 6.23 10.62 -21.33
CA GLY A 73 6.96 11.27 -22.44
C GLY A 73 7.07 10.43 -23.72
N ASN A 74 6.81 9.12 -23.67
CA ASN A 74 6.80 8.22 -24.83
C ASN A 74 5.36 7.81 -25.18
N THR A 75 4.99 7.87 -26.46
CA THR A 75 3.65 7.51 -26.96
C THR A 75 3.24 6.08 -26.58
N ALA A 76 4.17 5.11 -26.63
CA ALA A 76 3.90 3.73 -26.23
C ALA A 76 3.58 3.62 -24.73
N ASN A 77 4.34 4.33 -23.89
CA ASN A 77 4.11 4.37 -22.45
C ASN A 77 2.83 5.12 -22.10
N ASN A 78 2.52 6.20 -22.82
CA ASN A 78 1.29 6.97 -22.64
C ASN A 78 0.05 6.11 -22.89
N ASN A 79 0.05 5.34 -23.97
CA ASN A 79 -1.05 4.42 -24.28
C ASN A 79 -1.27 3.36 -23.19
N LEU A 80 -0.20 2.92 -22.52
CA LEU A 80 -0.27 1.95 -21.42
C LEU A 80 -0.66 2.57 -20.08
N LEU A 81 -0.13 3.76 -19.78
CA LEU A 81 -0.17 4.38 -18.46
C LEU A 81 -1.36 5.32 -18.27
N ALA A 82 -1.76 6.05 -19.30
CA ALA A 82 -2.87 7.00 -19.20
C ALA A 82 -4.21 6.35 -18.80
N PRO A 83 -4.61 5.17 -19.33
CA PRO A 83 -5.81 4.49 -18.88
C PRO A 83 -5.76 4.12 -17.39
N ALA A 84 -4.62 3.65 -16.90
CA ALA A 84 -4.44 3.26 -15.51
C ALA A 84 -4.46 4.47 -14.55
N ILE A 85 -3.81 5.57 -14.93
CA ILE A 85 -3.89 6.84 -14.19
C ILE A 85 -5.34 7.35 -14.15
N LYS A 86 -6.06 7.28 -15.27
CA LYS A 86 -7.47 7.66 -15.33
C LYS A 86 -8.33 6.80 -14.42
N ALA A 87 -8.14 5.48 -14.40
CA ALA A 87 -8.85 4.59 -13.49
C ALA A 87 -8.61 5.00 -12.02
N LEU A 88 -7.36 5.19 -11.61
CA LEU A 88 -7.04 5.67 -10.26
C LEU A 88 -7.70 7.02 -9.95
N GLY A 89 -7.58 8.00 -10.85
CA GLY A 89 -8.14 9.33 -10.64
C GLY A 89 -9.65 9.33 -10.48
N VAL A 90 -10.38 8.60 -11.34
CA VAL A 90 -11.84 8.48 -11.23
C VAL A 90 -12.23 7.75 -9.94
N SER A 91 -11.48 6.73 -9.53
CA SER A 91 -11.70 6.03 -8.25
C SER A 91 -11.53 6.94 -7.02
N ILE A 92 -10.53 7.83 -7.03
CA ILE A 92 -10.35 8.86 -5.99
C ILE A 92 -11.57 9.79 -5.94
N VAL A 93 -12.02 10.28 -7.09
CA VAL A 93 -13.17 11.21 -7.16
C VAL A 93 -14.48 10.53 -6.74
N ALA A 94 -14.67 9.27 -7.11
CA ALA A 94 -15.84 8.46 -6.76
C ALA A 94 -15.91 8.13 -5.26
N ARG A 95 -14.77 7.93 -4.61
CA ARG A 95 -14.69 7.66 -3.16
C ARG A 95 -14.55 8.91 -2.28
N GLY A 96 -14.22 10.06 -2.85
CA GLY A 96 -14.09 11.31 -2.11
C GLY A 96 -15.36 11.69 -1.35
N HIS A 97 -15.24 12.62 -0.40
CA HIS A 97 -16.29 12.95 0.59
C HIS A 97 -17.70 13.20 0.01
N ASN A 98 -17.81 13.61 -1.25
CA ASN A 98 -19.08 13.88 -1.93
C ASN A 98 -19.41 12.90 -3.07
N GLY A 99 -18.62 11.85 -3.28
CA GLY A 99 -18.80 10.86 -4.35
C GLY A 99 -19.00 11.49 -5.72
N ARG A 100 -18.14 12.44 -6.09
CA ARG A 100 -18.37 13.36 -7.23
C ARG A 100 -18.34 12.67 -8.60
N ALA A 101 -17.82 11.46 -8.66
CA ALA A 101 -17.84 10.62 -9.86
C ALA A 101 -18.77 9.41 -9.61
N PRO A 102 -19.61 9.04 -10.59
CA PRO A 102 -20.36 7.79 -10.53
C PRO A 102 -19.42 6.58 -10.41
N ILE A 103 -19.72 5.65 -9.50
CA ILE A 103 -19.00 4.36 -9.40
C ILE A 103 -18.96 3.61 -10.74
N PRO A 104 -20.04 3.57 -11.57
CA PRO A 104 -19.97 2.94 -12.89
C PRO A 104 -18.87 3.50 -13.80
N ASP A 105 -18.59 4.81 -13.74
CA ASP A 105 -17.54 5.43 -14.53
C ASP A 105 -16.14 4.97 -14.07
N ALA A 106 -15.96 4.78 -12.76
CA ALA A 106 -14.73 4.24 -12.19
C ALA A 106 -14.51 2.80 -12.64
N LEU A 107 -15.56 1.96 -12.58
CA LEU A 107 -15.51 0.57 -13.05
C LEU A 107 -15.22 0.50 -14.55
N GLN A 108 -15.84 1.37 -15.36
CA GLN A 108 -15.58 1.44 -16.79
C GLN A 108 -14.12 1.84 -17.07
N ALA A 109 -13.60 2.86 -16.38
CA ALA A 109 -12.20 3.28 -16.52
C ALA A 109 -11.23 2.15 -16.14
N GLN A 110 -11.54 1.41 -15.08
CA GLN A 110 -10.77 0.25 -14.64
C GLN A 110 -10.81 -0.88 -15.67
N CYS A 111 -11.97 -1.21 -16.24
CA CYS A 111 -12.10 -2.20 -17.31
C CYS A 111 -11.26 -1.83 -18.54
N VAL A 112 -11.29 -0.56 -18.97
CA VAL A 112 -10.48 -0.08 -20.10
C VAL A 112 -8.98 -0.22 -19.81
N ALA A 113 -8.56 0.13 -18.59
CA ALA A 113 -7.16 0.00 -18.17
C ALA A 113 -6.70 -1.46 -18.09
N LEU A 114 -7.54 -2.38 -17.61
CA LEU A 114 -7.25 -3.81 -17.58
C LEU A 114 -7.09 -4.42 -18.98
N HIS A 115 -8.01 -4.12 -19.91
CA HIS A 115 -7.90 -4.59 -21.30
C HIS A 115 -6.62 -4.06 -21.97
N THR A 116 -6.30 -2.79 -21.72
CA THR A 116 -5.06 -2.18 -22.23
C THR A 116 -3.83 -2.87 -21.65
N LEU A 117 -3.80 -3.10 -20.35
CA LEU A 117 -2.71 -3.80 -19.67
C LEU A 117 -2.52 -5.21 -20.22
N GLN A 118 -3.61 -5.99 -20.34
CA GLN A 118 -3.59 -7.35 -20.86
C GLN A 118 -3.02 -7.42 -22.28
N GLY A 119 -3.46 -6.52 -23.17
CA GLY A 119 -2.96 -6.45 -24.54
C GLY A 119 -1.47 -6.09 -24.63
N ASN A 120 -0.94 -5.36 -23.64
CA ASN A 120 0.45 -4.93 -23.65
C ASN A 120 1.40 -5.89 -22.91
N ILE A 121 0.95 -6.63 -21.89
CA ILE A 121 1.79 -7.58 -21.13
C ILE A 121 2.49 -8.59 -22.07
N CYS A 122 1.79 -9.10 -23.07
CA CYS A 122 2.33 -10.07 -24.03
C CYS A 122 3.33 -9.48 -25.04
N HIS A 123 3.35 -8.15 -25.20
CA HIS A 123 4.11 -7.46 -26.24
C HIS A 123 5.10 -6.42 -25.69
N THR A 124 5.16 -6.25 -24.37
CA THR A 124 6.03 -5.27 -23.73
C THR A 124 7.50 -5.62 -23.93
N LYS A 125 8.20 -4.73 -24.63
CA LYS A 125 9.67 -4.69 -24.64
C LYS A 125 10.18 -4.23 -23.27
N ASP A 126 11.41 -4.62 -22.92
CA ASP A 126 12.05 -4.25 -21.65
C ASP A 126 12.07 -2.71 -21.43
N SER A 127 12.07 -1.92 -22.50
CA SER A 127 12.01 -0.45 -22.47
C SER A 127 10.76 0.16 -21.84
N SER A 128 9.67 -0.59 -21.69
CA SER A 128 8.40 -0.11 -21.11
C SER A 128 8.12 -0.67 -19.71
N PHE A 129 9.10 -1.33 -19.10
CA PHE A 129 8.99 -1.92 -17.76
C PHE A 129 8.45 -0.94 -16.72
N ASN A 130 9.03 0.26 -16.62
CA ASN A 130 8.65 1.25 -15.62
C ASN A 130 7.19 1.72 -15.79
N ALA A 131 6.74 1.89 -17.04
CA ALA A 131 5.36 2.25 -17.34
C ALA A 131 4.40 1.12 -16.99
N LEU A 132 4.78 -0.13 -17.27
CA LEU A 132 3.99 -1.31 -16.92
C LEU A 132 3.83 -1.44 -15.40
N ALA A 133 4.92 -1.30 -14.64
CA ALA A 133 4.90 -1.33 -13.18
C ALA A 133 4.01 -0.20 -12.62
N ALA A 134 4.19 1.03 -13.10
CA ALA A 134 3.37 2.17 -12.71
C ALA A 134 1.88 1.95 -13.02
N SER A 135 1.52 1.39 -14.18
CA SER A 135 0.13 1.06 -14.53
C SER A 135 -0.47 0.05 -13.56
N MET A 136 0.27 -1.01 -13.22
CA MET A 136 -0.19 -2.02 -12.25
C MET A 136 -0.35 -1.42 -10.85
N MET A 137 0.54 -0.52 -10.43
CA MET A 137 0.44 0.19 -9.15
C MET A 137 -0.77 1.15 -9.10
N CYS A 138 -1.07 1.85 -10.20
CA CYS A 138 -2.30 2.65 -10.31
C CYS A 138 -3.57 1.80 -10.17
N LEU A 139 -3.59 0.63 -10.84
CA LEU A 139 -4.71 -0.31 -10.75
C LEU A 139 -4.85 -0.93 -9.37
N PHE A 140 -3.74 -1.28 -8.73
CA PHE A 140 -3.73 -1.72 -7.33
C PHE A 140 -4.43 -0.70 -6.42
N LEU A 141 -4.04 0.58 -6.50
CA LEU A 141 -4.66 1.62 -5.67
C LEU A 141 -6.11 1.89 -6.04
N SER A 142 -6.46 1.81 -7.33
CA SER A 142 -7.86 1.90 -7.77
C SER A 142 -8.70 0.81 -7.10
N GLU A 143 -8.20 -0.43 -7.04
CA GLU A 143 -8.89 -1.56 -6.42
C GLU A 143 -8.95 -1.46 -4.89
N ILE A 144 -7.94 -0.87 -4.23
CA ILE A 144 -8.00 -0.56 -2.80
C ILE A 144 -9.09 0.48 -2.52
N LEU A 145 -9.19 1.51 -3.35
CA LEU A 145 -10.20 2.54 -3.21
C LEU A 145 -11.59 1.99 -3.52
N LEU A 146 -11.75 1.27 -4.62
CA LEU A 146 -13.02 0.65 -5.04
C LEU A 146 -12.82 -0.85 -5.22
N PRO A 147 -12.94 -1.65 -4.15
CA PRO A 147 -12.84 -3.09 -4.25
C PRO A 147 -13.90 -3.64 -5.18
N THR A 148 -13.47 -4.26 -6.28
CA THR A 148 -14.34 -4.96 -7.23
C THR A 148 -14.43 -6.44 -6.87
N SER A 149 -13.42 -6.98 -6.19
CA SER A 149 -13.40 -8.35 -5.70
C SER A 149 -12.59 -8.50 -4.39
N PRO A 150 -12.80 -9.58 -3.62
CA PRO A 150 -12.01 -9.84 -2.41
C PRO A 150 -10.51 -10.05 -2.66
N THR A 151 -10.13 -10.44 -3.88
CA THR A 151 -8.75 -10.80 -4.25
C THR A 151 -8.09 -9.85 -5.24
N GLY A 152 -8.83 -8.87 -5.78
CA GLY A 152 -8.35 -8.02 -6.88
C GLY A 152 -7.08 -7.26 -6.53
N SER A 153 -7.02 -6.67 -5.34
CA SER A 153 -5.84 -5.92 -4.88
C SER A 153 -4.64 -6.83 -4.69
N THR A 154 -4.86 -8.05 -4.17
CA THR A 154 -3.81 -9.07 -4.02
C THR A 154 -3.24 -9.50 -5.37
N ILE A 155 -4.09 -9.73 -6.38
CA ILE A 155 -3.66 -10.12 -7.73
C ILE A 155 -2.81 -9.01 -8.37
N HIS A 156 -3.21 -7.74 -8.22
CA HIS A 156 -2.39 -6.62 -8.69
C HIS A 156 -1.05 -6.53 -7.96
N ALA A 157 -1.04 -6.73 -6.64
CA ALA A 157 0.19 -6.72 -5.86
C ALA A 157 1.15 -7.86 -6.25
N GLU A 158 0.62 -9.07 -6.47
CA GLU A 158 1.37 -10.23 -6.96
C GLU A 158 1.91 -10.00 -8.39
N GLY A 159 1.13 -9.36 -9.26
CA GLY A 159 1.55 -8.96 -10.59
C GLY A 159 2.76 -8.03 -10.57
N VAL A 160 2.73 -6.99 -9.71
CA VAL A 160 3.88 -6.08 -9.52
C VAL A 160 5.07 -6.83 -8.92
N ALA A 161 4.86 -7.68 -7.91
CA ALA A 161 5.93 -8.48 -7.30
C ALA A 161 6.61 -9.42 -8.33
N THR A 162 5.82 -10.05 -9.19
CA THR A 162 6.33 -10.90 -10.29
C THR A 162 7.11 -10.08 -11.30
N LEU A 163 6.60 -8.90 -11.64
CA LEU A 163 7.27 -7.98 -12.55
C LEU A 163 8.62 -7.52 -11.98
N LEU A 164 8.66 -7.16 -10.69
CA LEU A 164 9.90 -6.72 -10.02
C LEU A 164 10.99 -7.80 -10.08
N GLN A 165 10.62 -9.07 -9.88
CA GLN A 165 11.55 -10.20 -9.89
C GLN A 165 12.14 -10.53 -11.27
N ARG A 166 11.68 -9.89 -12.35
CA ARG A 166 12.26 -10.06 -13.69
C ARG A 166 13.66 -9.44 -13.83
N TYR A 167 14.00 -8.49 -12.95
CA TYR A 167 15.29 -7.80 -12.95
C TYR A 167 16.05 -8.11 -11.65
N PRO A 168 17.39 -8.10 -11.68
CA PRO A 168 18.19 -8.30 -10.47
C PRO A 168 17.95 -7.14 -9.47
N PRO A 169 18.15 -7.37 -8.16
CA PRO A 169 17.91 -6.34 -7.14
C PRO A 169 18.71 -5.05 -7.35
N SER A 170 19.96 -5.16 -7.80
CA SER A 170 20.81 -4.04 -8.19
C SER A 170 20.25 -3.11 -9.27
N PHE A 171 19.29 -3.56 -10.10
CA PHE A 171 18.58 -2.70 -11.05
C PHE A 171 17.78 -1.58 -10.37
N TYR A 172 17.38 -1.80 -9.11
CA TYR A 172 16.57 -0.86 -8.33
C TYR A 172 17.40 0.04 -7.41
N SER A 173 18.72 0.10 -7.60
CA SER A 173 19.64 0.90 -6.78
C SER A 173 19.40 2.41 -6.90
N SER A 174 18.99 2.89 -8.09
CA SER A 174 18.79 4.33 -8.35
C SER A 174 17.71 4.64 -9.39
N GLY A 175 17.40 5.94 -9.55
CA GLY A 175 16.53 6.46 -10.61
C GLY A 175 15.05 6.06 -10.51
N THR A 176 14.38 5.98 -11.67
CA THR A 176 12.96 5.61 -11.77
C THR A 176 12.66 4.22 -11.23
N PRO A 177 13.44 3.15 -11.55
CA PRO A 177 13.22 1.83 -10.96
C PRO A 177 13.28 1.86 -9.44
N HIS A 178 14.26 2.57 -8.85
CA HIS A 178 14.33 2.75 -7.40
C HIS A 178 13.07 3.39 -6.83
N LYS A 179 12.60 4.50 -7.42
CA LYS A 179 11.37 5.18 -6.96
C LYS A 179 10.14 4.29 -7.06
N LEU A 180 10.02 3.47 -8.10
CA LEU A 180 8.94 2.48 -8.24
C LEU A 180 9.05 1.39 -7.17
N PHE A 181 10.23 0.80 -6.97
CA PHE A 181 10.48 -0.23 -5.96
C PHE A 181 10.24 0.30 -4.54
N ALA A 182 10.94 1.36 -4.16
CA ALA A 182 10.85 1.98 -2.85
C ALA A 182 9.47 2.58 -2.58
N GLY A 183 8.79 3.09 -3.62
CA GLY A 183 7.42 3.62 -3.52
C GLY A 183 6.33 2.54 -3.42
N PHE A 184 6.59 1.36 -4.00
CA PHE A 184 5.69 0.21 -3.86
C PHE A 184 5.90 -0.50 -2.53
N ARG A 185 7.12 -0.56 -2.00
CA ARG A 185 7.46 -1.24 -0.74
C ARG A 185 6.67 -0.87 0.55
N PRO A 186 6.08 0.30 0.69
CA PRO A 186 5.17 0.70 1.77
C PRO A 186 3.70 0.68 1.34
N ILE A 187 3.42 0.28 0.09
CA ILE A 187 2.17 -0.33 -0.36
C ILE A 187 2.22 -1.86 -0.15
N LEU A 188 3.41 -2.44 -0.19
CA LEU A 188 3.72 -3.80 0.22
C LEU A 188 3.50 -4.12 1.71
N PRO A 189 3.20 -3.24 2.68
CA PRO A 189 2.57 -3.60 3.94
C PRO A 189 1.26 -4.30 3.70
N PHE A 190 0.56 -4.11 2.57
CA PHE A 190 -0.51 -5.02 2.19
C PHE A 190 0.04 -6.42 1.85
N GLN A 191 1.18 -6.55 1.16
CA GLN A 191 1.82 -7.84 0.90
C GLN A 191 2.53 -8.43 2.12
N VAL A 192 3.07 -7.62 3.03
CA VAL A 192 3.69 -8.02 4.29
C VAL A 192 2.58 -8.40 5.23
N LEU A 193 1.55 -7.57 5.44
CA LEU A 193 0.34 -7.95 6.16
C LEU A 193 -0.30 -9.19 5.53
N HIS A 194 -0.40 -9.28 4.21
CA HIS A 194 -0.88 -10.48 3.52
C HIS A 194 0.03 -11.67 3.82
N SER A 195 1.35 -11.54 3.71
CA SER A 195 2.33 -12.57 4.10
C SER A 195 2.23 -12.93 5.58
N PHE A 196 1.90 -12.00 6.47
CA PHE A 196 1.63 -12.24 7.88
C PHE A 196 0.30 -12.98 8.07
N LEU A 197 -0.75 -12.63 7.31
CA LEU A 197 -2.06 -13.27 7.32
C LEU A 197 -2.02 -14.68 6.70
N THR A 198 -1.32 -14.85 5.59
CA THR A 198 -1.14 -16.12 4.88
C THR A 198 0.03 -16.94 5.41
N ARG A 199 0.86 -16.33 6.26
CA ARG A 199 2.07 -16.94 6.84
C ARG A 199 2.97 -17.51 5.75
N ARG A 200 3.28 -16.67 4.74
CA ARG A 200 4.12 -17.03 3.59
C ARG A 200 5.31 -16.10 3.47
N SER A 201 6.48 -16.70 3.23
CA SER A 201 7.70 -16.00 2.87
C SER A 201 7.54 -15.14 1.60
N SER A 202 8.38 -14.12 1.48
CA SER A 202 8.42 -13.21 0.34
C SER A 202 9.83 -13.10 -0.20
N PHE A 203 9.99 -12.90 -1.51
CA PHE A 203 11.29 -12.68 -2.14
C PHE A 203 12.06 -11.50 -1.52
N LEU A 204 11.33 -10.52 -0.97
CA LEU A 204 11.86 -9.35 -0.27
C LEU A 204 12.61 -9.70 1.04
N ALA A 205 12.47 -10.92 1.56
CA ALA A 205 13.15 -11.35 2.78
C ALA A 205 14.62 -11.72 2.55
N THR A 206 15.00 -11.97 1.30
CA THR A 206 16.36 -12.34 0.91
C THR A 206 17.32 -11.16 1.06
N ASP A 207 18.59 -11.44 1.38
CA ASP A 207 19.58 -10.41 1.71
C ASP A 207 19.88 -9.47 0.54
N SER A 208 19.90 -9.99 -0.68
CA SER A 208 20.10 -9.18 -1.90
C SER A 208 19.00 -8.13 -2.07
N TRP A 209 17.74 -8.49 -1.82
CA TRP A 209 16.60 -7.58 -1.92
C TRP A 209 16.49 -6.57 -0.76
N LYS A 210 17.16 -6.81 0.37
CA LYS A 210 17.25 -5.87 1.49
C LYS A 210 18.39 -4.86 1.34
N THR A 211 19.41 -5.17 0.53
CA THR A 211 20.67 -4.41 0.47
C THR A 211 20.89 -3.74 -0.88
N GLU A 212 20.85 -4.48 -1.99
CA GLU A 212 21.22 -3.97 -3.31
C GLU A 212 20.32 -2.82 -3.81
N PRO A 213 18.97 -2.85 -3.64
CA PRO A 213 18.11 -1.72 -4.03
C PRO A 213 18.40 -0.42 -3.28
N PHE A 214 19.11 -0.49 -2.14
CA PHE A 214 19.45 0.65 -1.30
C PHE A 214 20.95 0.97 -1.30
N ALA A 215 21.70 0.43 -2.29
CA ALA A 215 23.13 0.64 -2.39
C ALA A 215 23.50 2.10 -2.69
N ASP A 216 22.82 2.72 -3.67
CA ASP A 216 23.09 4.11 -4.06
C ASP A 216 22.21 5.11 -3.30
N VAL A 217 20.99 4.69 -2.93
CA VAL A 217 20.02 5.51 -2.19
C VAL A 217 19.67 4.81 -0.89
N SER A 218 20.05 5.41 0.24
CA SER A 218 19.85 4.81 1.55
C SER A 218 18.37 4.60 1.89
N ALA A 219 18.08 3.47 2.55
CA ALA A 219 16.75 3.15 3.04
C ALA A 219 16.25 4.21 4.04
N THR A 220 15.01 4.67 3.87
CA THR A 220 14.35 5.51 4.88
C THR A 220 14.03 4.69 6.14
N PRO A 221 13.74 5.33 7.30
CA PRO A 221 13.43 4.60 8.53
C PRO A 221 12.31 3.56 8.38
N LEU A 222 11.27 3.86 7.60
CA LEU A 222 10.20 2.88 7.32
C LEU A 222 10.70 1.73 6.44
N GLN A 223 11.56 2.00 5.45
CA GLN A 223 12.15 0.94 4.61
C GLN A 223 13.07 0.02 5.41
N ALA A 224 13.82 0.57 6.37
CA ALA A 224 14.64 -0.19 7.31
C ALA A 224 13.76 -1.02 8.25
N LEU A 225 12.69 -0.43 8.80
CA LEU A 225 11.70 -1.16 9.59
C LEU A 225 11.13 -2.37 8.82
N MET A 226 10.81 -2.17 7.54
CA MET A 226 10.33 -3.25 6.68
C MET A 226 11.40 -4.34 6.43
N ASN A 227 12.69 -3.98 6.33
CA ASN A 227 13.80 -4.95 6.26
C ASN A 227 13.85 -5.86 7.49
N ASP A 228 13.55 -5.33 8.68
CA ASP A 228 13.63 -6.10 9.92
C ASP A 228 12.51 -7.13 10.05
N VAL A 229 11.30 -6.76 9.61
CA VAL A 229 10.08 -7.56 9.83
C VAL A 229 9.75 -8.51 8.69
N ILE A 230 10.28 -8.30 7.48
CA ILE A 230 9.95 -9.11 6.30
C ILE A 230 10.35 -10.60 6.44
N ALA A 231 11.27 -10.91 7.37
CA ALA A 231 11.66 -12.29 7.67
C ALA A 231 10.61 -13.04 8.49
N VAL A 232 9.77 -12.33 9.27
CA VAL A 232 8.85 -12.94 10.23
C VAL A 232 7.82 -13.88 9.59
N PRO A 233 7.18 -13.54 8.44
CA PRO A 233 6.30 -14.48 7.73
C PRO A 233 6.93 -15.82 7.38
N ALA A 234 8.23 -15.88 7.07
CA ALA A 234 8.92 -17.14 6.79
C ALA A 234 9.05 -18.01 8.05
N ILE A 235 9.28 -17.40 9.21
CA ILE A 235 9.28 -18.08 10.50
C ILE A 235 7.89 -18.70 10.75
N PHE A 236 6.85 -17.94 10.43
CA PHE A 236 5.47 -18.37 10.61
C PHE A 236 5.09 -19.53 9.68
N GLU A 237 5.59 -19.48 8.44
CA GLU A 237 5.46 -20.56 7.47
C GLU A 237 6.10 -21.87 7.99
N GLU A 238 7.32 -21.79 8.51
CA GLU A 238 8.02 -22.93 9.09
C GLU A 238 7.26 -23.51 10.30
N LEU A 239 6.76 -22.64 11.19
CA LEU A 239 5.95 -23.03 12.34
C LEU A 239 4.65 -23.75 11.95
N ASP A 240 4.03 -23.41 10.83
CA ASP A 240 2.83 -24.12 10.37
C ASP A 240 3.13 -25.56 9.95
N THR A 241 4.33 -25.81 9.41
CA THR A 241 4.77 -27.18 9.06
C THR A 241 5.03 -28.04 10.31
N CYS A 242 5.35 -27.43 11.44
CA CYS A 242 5.64 -28.13 12.69
C CYS A 242 4.42 -28.90 13.23
N LYS A 243 3.19 -28.49 12.89
CA LYS A 243 1.95 -29.17 13.28
C LYS A 243 1.89 -30.64 12.83
N PHE A 244 2.68 -30.99 11.81
CA PHE A 244 2.72 -32.33 11.23
C PHE A 244 3.99 -33.12 11.62
N MET A 245 4.84 -32.56 12.50
CA MET A 245 6.11 -33.16 12.91
C MET A 245 6.01 -33.88 14.26
N PRO A 246 6.94 -34.83 14.54
CA PRO A 246 7.08 -35.40 15.88
C PRO A 246 7.35 -34.31 16.94
N ALA A 247 6.81 -34.49 18.15
CA ALA A 247 6.83 -33.48 19.22
C ALA A 247 8.24 -32.93 19.55
N SER A 248 9.28 -33.79 19.54
CA SER A 248 10.67 -33.35 19.79
C SER A 248 11.22 -32.44 18.71
N ARG A 249 10.90 -32.70 17.44
CA ARG A 249 11.28 -31.83 16.31
C ARG A 249 10.46 -30.53 16.33
N ALA A 250 9.16 -30.62 16.58
CA ALA A 250 8.29 -29.46 16.69
C ALA A 250 8.76 -28.49 17.80
N ALA A 251 9.18 -29.03 18.95
CA ALA A 251 9.75 -28.23 20.05
C ALA A 251 11.06 -27.53 19.65
N TYR A 252 11.96 -28.22 18.95
CA TYR A 252 13.20 -27.62 18.43
C TYR A 252 12.94 -26.47 17.44
N HIS A 253 12.03 -26.67 16.49
CA HIS A 253 11.66 -25.61 15.54
C HIS A 253 10.95 -24.45 16.24
N ALA A 254 10.12 -24.72 17.26
CA ALA A 254 9.48 -23.68 18.07
C ALA A 254 10.51 -22.85 18.87
N GLU A 255 11.55 -23.48 19.43
CA GLU A 255 12.64 -22.79 20.12
C GLU A 255 13.46 -21.90 19.15
N ASN A 256 13.77 -22.41 17.96
CA ASN A 256 14.47 -21.64 16.92
C ASN A 256 13.62 -20.44 16.46
N ALA A 257 12.34 -20.67 16.19
CA ALA A 257 11.41 -19.62 15.80
C ALA A 257 11.26 -18.55 16.88
N LEU A 258 11.16 -18.95 18.16
CA LEU A 258 11.13 -18.02 19.29
C LEU A 258 12.38 -17.14 19.31
N THR A 259 13.57 -17.75 19.17
CA THR A 259 14.85 -17.03 19.13
C THR A 259 14.89 -16.01 17.99
N MET A 260 14.43 -16.41 16.79
CA MET A 260 14.39 -15.51 15.63
C MET A 260 13.40 -14.36 15.81
N ILE A 261 12.21 -14.60 16.36
CA ILE A 261 11.20 -13.55 16.59
C ILE A 261 11.68 -12.58 17.67
N VAL A 262 12.32 -13.08 18.74
CA VAL A 262 12.94 -12.23 19.78
C VAL A 262 14.02 -11.34 19.15
N ALA A 263 14.90 -11.90 18.32
CA ALA A 263 15.91 -11.10 17.62
C ALA A 263 15.30 -10.01 16.72
N VAL A 264 14.13 -10.25 16.11
CA VAL A 264 13.39 -9.22 15.37
C VAL A 264 12.90 -8.13 16.33
N VAL A 265 12.29 -8.49 17.46
CA VAL A 265 11.82 -7.53 18.48
C VAL A 265 12.97 -6.68 19.03
N ASP A 266 14.16 -7.26 19.23
CA ASP A 266 15.34 -6.53 19.69
C ASP A 266 15.78 -5.48 18.67
N ARG A 267 15.86 -5.86 17.37
CA ARG A 267 16.16 -4.91 16.28
C ARG A 267 15.11 -3.81 16.17
N LEU A 268 13.83 -4.17 16.25
CA LEU A 268 12.73 -3.21 16.29
C LEU A 268 12.90 -2.20 17.43
N THR A 269 13.17 -2.69 18.64
CA THR A 269 13.34 -1.87 19.84
C THR A 269 14.53 -0.93 19.68
N GLN A 270 15.66 -1.42 19.15
CA GLN A 270 16.84 -0.61 18.86
C GLN A 270 16.53 0.51 17.85
N SER A 271 15.86 0.17 16.74
CA SER A 271 15.42 1.12 15.70
C SER A 271 14.43 2.16 16.22
N TYR A 272 13.56 1.78 17.16
CA TYR A 272 12.65 2.71 17.83
C TYR A 272 13.41 3.72 18.69
N HIS A 273 14.36 3.26 19.51
CA HIS A 273 15.17 4.14 20.34
C HIS A 273 16.01 5.12 19.51
N SER A 274 16.65 4.67 18.43
CA SER A 274 17.40 5.57 17.54
C SER A 274 16.50 6.62 16.88
N THR A 275 15.27 6.25 16.53
CA THR A 275 14.30 7.17 15.93
C THR A 275 13.78 8.20 16.94
N LEU A 276 13.53 7.80 18.19
CA LEU A 276 13.12 8.75 19.24
C LEU A 276 14.24 9.74 19.60
N LEU A 277 15.49 9.27 19.67
CA LEU A 277 16.65 10.11 20.00
C LEU A 277 16.95 11.17 18.92
N SER A 278 16.51 10.95 17.67
CA SER A 278 16.67 11.92 16.58
C SER A 278 15.60 13.03 16.56
N GLY A 279 14.71 13.08 17.57
CA GLY A 279 13.71 14.15 17.72
C GLY A 279 12.37 13.88 17.05
N ASN A 280 12.21 12.73 16.39
CA ASN A 280 10.96 12.29 15.77
C ASN A 280 10.03 11.64 16.81
N SER A 281 9.59 12.44 17.79
CA SER A 281 8.77 11.98 18.90
C SER A 281 7.26 12.12 18.62
N TRP A 282 6.46 11.44 19.43
CA TRP A 282 5.00 11.55 19.48
C TRP A 282 4.59 11.99 20.88
N TRP A 283 3.42 12.62 21.01
CA TRP A 283 2.89 12.96 22.34
C TRP A 283 1.40 12.75 22.44
N TYR A 284 0.99 12.53 23.68
CA TYR A 284 -0.40 12.41 24.07
C TYR A 284 -1.09 13.77 24.01
N MET A 285 -2.26 13.81 23.41
CA MET A 285 -3.13 14.99 23.43
C MET A 285 -4.51 14.55 23.92
N SER A 286 -4.86 14.93 25.15
CA SER A 286 -6.23 14.81 25.64
C SER A 286 -7.03 16.00 25.13
N ARG A 287 -8.08 15.74 24.34
CA ARG A 287 -9.03 16.77 23.89
C ARG A 287 -10.34 16.76 24.70
N ALA A 288 -10.66 15.66 25.39
CA ALA A 288 -11.80 15.51 26.29
C ALA A 288 -11.62 14.28 27.20
N GLU A 289 -12.45 14.14 28.25
CA GLU A 289 -12.37 13.07 29.28
C GLU A 289 -12.43 11.63 28.71
N ASN A 290 -12.88 11.45 27.45
CA ASN A 290 -13.01 10.13 26.81
C ASN A 290 -12.28 9.98 25.45
N GLU A 291 -11.48 10.97 25.01
CA GLU A 291 -10.75 10.87 23.74
C GLU A 291 -9.23 10.84 23.93
N VAL A 292 -8.64 9.67 23.67
CA VAL A 292 -7.20 9.48 23.55
C VAL A 292 -6.81 9.80 22.11
N SER A 293 -6.18 10.95 21.89
CA SER A 293 -5.60 11.31 20.59
C SER A 293 -4.07 11.26 20.64
N LEU A 294 -3.47 10.60 19.65
CA LEU A 294 -2.03 10.61 19.43
C LEU A 294 -1.68 11.73 18.44
N TRP A 295 -0.68 12.54 18.77
CA TRP A 295 -0.18 13.58 17.88
C TRP A 295 1.20 13.21 17.35
N PHE A 296 1.41 13.50 16.06
CA PHE A 296 2.64 13.22 15.34
C PHE A 296 3.12 14.49 14.61
N PRO A 297 4.45 14.75 14.54
CA PRO A 297 5.03 15.90 13.84
C PRO A 297 4.63 15.97 12.37
N ASP A 298 4.61 14.81 11.73
CA ASP A 298 4.20 14.65 10.35
C ASP A 298 3.66 13.23 10.11
N ILE A 299 3.12 13.00 8.90
CA ILE A 299 2.56 11.69 8.53
C ILE A 299 3.63 10.61 8.36
N THR A 300 4.89 10.98 8.10
CA THR A 300 5.99 10.03 7.95
C THR A 300 6.31 9.40 9.30
N VAL A 301 6.40 10.22 10.36
CA VAL A 301 6.54 9.76 11.74
C VAL A 301 5.32 8.96 12.17
N ALA A 302 4.10 9.43 11.85
CA ALA A 302 2.87 8.70 12.16
C ALA A 302 2.85 7.30 11.51
N ASN A 303 3.19 7.21 10.21
CA ASN A 303 3.24 5.96 9.47
C ASN A 303 4.30 5.02 10.04
N TYR A 304 5.51 5.52 10.30
CA TYR A 304 6.58 4.72 10.89
C TYR A 304 6.14 4.13 12.24
N LEU A 305 5.65 4.96 13.16
CA LEU A 305 5.27 4.53 14.51
C LEU A 305 4.08 3.57 14.50
N THR A 306 3.09 3.82 13.64
CA THR A 306 1.92 2.94 13.51
C THR A 306 2.32 1.55 13.01
N HIS A 307 3.19 1.46 12.00
CA HIS A 307 3.70 0.18 11.50
C HIS A 307 4.59 -0.50 12.55
N TYR A 308 5.46 0.26 13.20
CA TYR A 308 6.32 -0.25 14.26
C TYR A 308 5.51 -0.92 15.37
N TRP A 309 4.51 -0.22 15.92
CA TRP A 309 3.66 -0.78 16.97
C TRP A 309 2.88 -1.99 16.49
N ALA A 310 2.34 -1.96 15.26
CA ALA A 310 1.63 -3.11 14.70
C ALA A 310 2.53 -4.35 14.62
N PHE A 311 3.74 -4.21 14.05
CA PHE A 311 4.68 -5.33 13.95
C PHE A 311 5.16 -5.82 15.31
N TRP A 312 5.42 -4.91 16.24
CA TRP A 312 5.81 -5.25 17.60
C TRP A 312 4.71 -6.08 18.30
N ILE A 313 3.45 -5.63 18.22
CA ILE A 313 2.29 -6.33 18.78
C ILE A 313 2.17 -7.73 18.17
N ILE A 314 2.31 -7.86 16.84
CA ILE A 314 2.25 -9.16 16.16
C ILE A 314 3.34 -10.10 16.69
N CYS A 315 4.59 -9.63 16.76
CA CYS A 315 5.72 -10.45 17.21
C CYS A 315 5.54 -10.90 18.67
N VAL A 316 5.21 -9.98 19.57
CA VAL A 316 5.02 -10.29 21.01
C VAL A 316 3.83 -11.20 21.24
N THR A 317 2.74 -11.01 20.49
CA THR A 317 1.57 -11.91 20.56
C THR A 317 1.97 -13.33 20.19
N HIS A 318 2.76 -13.52 19.13
CA HIS A 318 3.22 -14.86 18.75
C HIS A 318 4.27 -15.45 19.69
N ILE A 319 5.15 -14.64 20.28
CA ILE A 319 6.05 -15.07 21.36
C ILE A 319 5.22 -15.67 22.52
N ARG A 320 4.16 -14.96 22.94
CA ARG A 320 3.28 -15.43 24.02
C ARG A 320 2.58 -16.74 23.64
N GLN A 321 2.03 -16.82 22.44
CA GLN A 321 1.38 -18.04 21.94
C GLN A 321 2.34 -19.24 21.86
N LEU A 322 3.59 -19.03 21.42
CA LEU A 322 4.60 -20.08 21.38
C LEU A 322 4.97 -20.57 22.79
N ARG A 323 5.15 -19.66 23.75
CA ARG A 323 5.43 -20.01 25.16
C ARG A 323 4.27 -20.74 25.83
N GLU A 324 3.03 -20.42 25.44
CA GLU A 324 1.84 -21.14 25.92
C GLU A 324 1.74 -22.54 25.31
N ALA A 325 2.01 -22.69 24.02
CA ALA A 325 1.95 -23.97 23.31
C ALA A 325 3.10 -24.93 23.68
N TYR A 326 4.27 -24.39 24.05
CA TYR A 326 5.46 -25.16 24.42
C TYR A 326 5.97 -24.73 25.80
N PRO A 327 5.49 -25.36 26.89
CA PRO A 327 5.85 -24.99 28.26
C PRO A 327 7.35 -25.02 28.56
N SER A 328 8.11 -25.87 27.85
CA SER A 328 9.58 -25.93 27.94
C SER A 328 10.28 -24.62 27.56
N LEU A 329 9.59 -23.70 26.89
CA LEU A 329 10.10 -22.38 26.50
C LEU A 329 9.83 -21.29 27.55
N LYS A 330 9.14 -21.60 28.66
CA LYS A 330 8.85 -20.63 29.73
C LYS A 330 10.00 -20.43 30.72
N GLU A 331 10.95 -21.36 30.80
CA GLU A 331 11.94 -21.44 31.89
C GLU A 331 13.28 -20.75 31.61
N ARG A 332 13.44 -20.05 30.49
CA ARG A 332 14.67 -19.31 30.16
C ARG A 332 14.40 -17.80 30.14
N GLU A 333 14.25 -17.21 31.32
CA GLU A 333 14.37 -15.76 31.55
C GLU A 333 15.80 -15.41 31.97
#